data_AF-A0ABD3XHB0-F1
#
_entry.id   AF-A0ABD3XHB0-F1
#
_cell.length_a   1.000
_cell.length_b   1.000
_cell.length_c   1.000
_cell.angle_alpha   90.00
_cell.angle_beta   90.00
_cell.angle_gamma   90.00
#
_symmetry.space_group_name_H-M   'P 1'
#
loop_
_entity.id
_entity.type
_entity.pdbx_description
1 polymer ?
#
loop_
_entity_poly.entity_id
_entity_poly.type
_entity_poly.pdbx_seq_one_letter_code
_entity_poly.pdbx_strand_id
1 'polypeptide(L)'
;MDKDRLALIKVYFDLGLKHKEIVCILEERHGYNISIRQLIRILHAHGFYRYKNPTDVMTVAEFIMHEQRFSGTMHGYRWMYYKLKCRGIRARKEEVRLLMRVLDPNNVDLRQSHRLHWRMYLSKGPNYIWHMDSYDKLHPYGICINGCIDGFSRKMIWLNAYCTSSNPRVIGGYYLEAVKDFGGCPLIVRADRGTENGYVNFNVSFAGMELIHSVVIAVSCTGAAQIIKELKAGGASCARNV
;
A
#
# COMPACT_ATOMS: atom_id res chain seq x y z
N MET A 1 -19.73 29.64 -26.09
CA MET A 1 -18.79 28.90 -25.22
C MET A 1 -18.20 27.79 -26.07
N ASP A 2 -16.88 27.69 -26.18
CA ASP A 2 -16.24 26.60 -26.91
C ASP A 2 -16.63 25.25 -26.30
N LYS A 3 -17.13 24.34 -27.14
CA LYS A 3 -17.49 22.98 -26.73
C LYS A 3 -16.29 22.24 -26.14
N ASP A 4 -15.09 22.54 -26.62
CA ASP A 4 -13.83 21.93 -26.17
C ASP A 4 -13.48 22.30 -24.73
N ARG A 5 -13.70 23.56 -24.34
CA ARG A 5 -13.47 24.04 -22.98
C ARG A 5 -14.35 23.30 -21.96
N LEU A 6 -15.62 23.06 -22.29
CA LEU A 6 -16.53 22.34 -21.41
C LEU A 6 -16.13 20.86 -21.28
N ALA A 7 -15.67 20.24 -22.36
CA ALA A 7 -15.18 18.86 -22.37
C ALA A 7 -13.97 18.70 -21.45
N LEU A 8 -13.01 19.63 -21.52
CA LEU A 8 -11.82 19.64 -20.64
C LEU A 8 -12.19 19.81 -19.16
N ILE A 9 -13.09 20.76 -18.85
CA ILE A 9 -13.59 20.96 -17.49
C ILE A 9 -14.21 19.66 -16.95
N LYS A 10 -15.01 18.96 -17.76
CA LYS A 10 -15.64 17.70 -17.38
C LYS A 10 -14.59 16.61 -17.08
N VAL A 11 -13.59 16.44 -17.95
CA VAL A 11 -12.50 15.46 -17.75
C VAL A 11 -11.77 15.72 -16.43
N TYR A 12 -11.36 16.97 -16.17
CA TYR A 12 -10.65 17.32 -14.93
C TYR A 12 -11.53 17.22 -13.68
N PHE A 13 -12.82 17.49 -13.83
CA PHE A 13 -13.80 17.31 -12.77
C PHE A 13 -14.00 15.83 -12.41
N ASP A 14 -14.13 14.96 -13.42
CA ASP A 14 -14.31 13.51 -13.24
C ASP A 14 -13.05 12.84 -12.67
N LEU A 15 -11.86 13.37 -12.97
CA LEU A 15 -10.59 12.99 -12.33
C LEU A 15 -10.53 13.34 -10.82
N GLY A 16 -11.49 14.11 -10.31
CA GLY A 16 -11.63 14.43 -8.89
C GLY A 16 -10.71 15.55 -8.39
N LEU A 17 -10.03 16.25 -9.29
CA LEU A 17 -9.15 17.38 -9.00
C LEU A 17 -9.91 18.48 -8.26
N LYS A 18 -9.26 19.21 -7.34
CA LYS A 18 -9.86 20.37 -6.64
C LYS A 18 -10.11 21.50 -7.62
N HIS A 19 -11.09 22.36 -7.34
CA HIS A 19 -11.42 23.50 -8.22
C HIS A 19 -10.21 24.41 -8.51
N LYS A 20 -9.30 24.59 -7.54
CA LYS A 20 -8.04 25.33 -7.74
C LYS A 20 -7.11 24.64 -8.75
N GLU A 21 -6.98 23.32 -8.67
CA GLU A 21 -6.14 22.51 -9.55
C GLU A 21 -6.70 22.52 -10.99
N ILE A 22 -8.03 22.44 -11.13
CA ILE A 22 -8.70 22.51 -12.44
C ILE A 22 -8.42 23.86 -13.10
N VAL A 23 -8.54 24.97 -12.37
CA VAL A 23 -8.22 26.32 -12.90
C VAL A 23 -6.76 26.41 -13.34
N CYS A 24 -5.83 25.95 -12.49
CA CYS A 24 -4.39 25.96 -12.76
C CYS A 24 -4.05 25.21 -14.06
N ILE A 25 -4.60 24.00 -14.24
CA ILE A 25 -4.33 23.17 -15.42
C ILE A 25 -4.97 23.76 -16.69
N LEU A 26 -6.15 24.36 -16.57
CA LEU A 26 -6.82 25.02 -17.70
C LEU A 26 -6.01 26.24 -18.18
N GLU A 27 -5.41 26.99 -17.27
CA GLU A 27 -4.52 28.10 -17.60
C GLU A 27 -3.19 27.62 -18.19
N GLU A 28 -2.48 26.72 -17.50
CA GLU A 28 -1.13 26.30 -17.88
C GLU A 28 -1.07 25.43 -19.15
N ARG A 29 -2.04 24.53 -19.35
CA ARG A 29 -1.99 23.58 -20.49
C ARG A 29 -2.86 23.97 -21.67
N HIS A 30 -3.93 24.72 -21.42
CA HIS A 30 -4.96 25.00 -22.44
C HIS A 30 -5.17 26.49 -22.70
N GLY A 31 -4.45 27.36 -21.99
CA GLY A 31 -4.54 28.82 -22.17
C GLY A 31 -5.89 29.41 -21.74
N TYR A 32 -6.75 28.65 -21.06
CA TYR A 32 -8.05 29.13 -20.59
C TYR A 32 -7.90 29.79 -19.22
N ASN A 33 -7.75 31.11 -19.21
CA ASN A 33 -7.80 31.88 -17.96
C ASN A 33 -9.25 32.01 -17.48
N ILE A 34 -9.59 31.26 -16.43
CA ILE A 34 -10.91 31.32 -15.78
C ILE A 34 -10.76 31.48 -14.27
N SER A 35 -11.56 32.34 -13.67
CA SER A 35 -11.65 32.43 -12.21
C SER A 35 -12.36 31.21 -11.61
N ILE A 36 -12.06 30.90 -10.34
CA ILE A 36 -12.76 29.84 -9.59
C ILE A 36 -14.28 30.09 -9.58
N ARG A 37 -14.74 31.34 -9.48
CA ARG A 37 -16.17 31.69 -9.53
C ARG A 37 -16.79 31.32 -10.88
N GLN A 38 -16.09 31.60 -11.98
CA GLN A 38 -16.55 31.23 -13.32
C GLN A 38 -16.59 29.71 -13.48
N LEU A 39 -15.56 28.98 -13.01
CA LEU A 39 -15.57 27.52 -13.01
C LEU A 39 -16.79 26.97 -12.25
N ILE A 40 -17.05 27.47 -11.03
CA ILE A 40 -18.20 27.04 -10.23
C ILE A 40 -19.51 27.32 -10.96
N ARG A 41 -19.68 28.50 -11.58
CA ARG A 41 -20.89 28.82 -12.38
C ARG A 41 -21.06 27.87 -13.56
N ILE A 42 -19.99 27.54 -14.28
CA ILE A 42 -20.01 26.58 -15.40
C ILE A 42 -20.43 25.20 -14.89
N LEU A 43 -19.82 24.73 -13.80
CA LEU A 43 -20.16 23.44 -13.18
C LEU A 43 -21.65 23.41 -12.77
N HIS A 44 -22.15 24.48 -12.14
CA HIS A 44 -23.53 24.58 -11.69
C HIS A 44 -24.53 24.57 -12.86
N ALA A 45 -24.24 25.35 -13.92
CA ALA A 45 -25.07 25.46 -15.10
C ALA A 45 -25.17 24.15 -15.90
N HIS A 46 -24.12 23.34 -15.86
CA HIS A 46 -24.04 22.06 -16.58
C HIS A 46 -24.34 20.82 -15.73
N GLY A 47 -24.78 21.00 -14.48
CA GLY A 47 -25.14 19.86 -13.65
C GLY A 47 -23.95 19.10 -13.06
N PHE A 48 -22.74 19.64 -13.13
CA PHE A 48 -21.53 19.01 -12.61
C PHE A 48 -21.39 19.26 -11.11
N TYR A 49 -22.04 18.40 -10.34
CA TYR A 49 -21.92 18.36 -8.89
C TYR A 49 -21.15 17.11 -8.48
N ARG A 50 -20.16 17.25 -7.60
CA ARG A 50 -19.39 16.10 -7.11
C ARG A 50 -20.27 15.12 -6.33
N TYR A 51 -21.41 15.61 -5.85
CA TYR A 51 -22.45 14.87 -5.14
C TYR A 51 -23.83 15.27 -5.67
N LYS A 52 -24.27 14.67 -6.78
CA LYS A 52 -25.71 14.64 -7.10
C LYS A 52 -26.28 13.25 -7.36
N ASN A 53 -25.44 12.28 -7.73
CA ASN A 53 -25.90 10.91 -8.02
C ASN A 53 -25.12 9.92 -7.15
N PRO A 54 -25.39 9.86 -5.82
CA PRO A 54 -24.97 8.69 -5.05
C PRO A 54 -25.56 7.44 -5.72
N THR A 55 -24.76 6.39 -5.78
CA THR A 55 -25.26 5.07 -6.21
C THR A 55 -26.36 4.64 -5.24
N ASP A 56 -27.31 3.85 -5.71
CA ASP A 56 -28.40 3.40 -4.85
C ASP A 56 -27.85 2.74 -3.58
N VAL A 57 -28.51 3.01 -2.46
CA VAL A 57 -28.09 2.55 -1.13
C VAL A 57 -28.00 1.02 -1.11
N MET A 58 -28.88 0.34 -1.84
CA MET A 58 -28.88 -1.11 -1.95
C MET A 58 -27.63 -1.62 -2.65
N THR A 59 -27.19 -0.98 -3.74
CA THR A 59 -25.93 -1.34 -4.42
C THR A 59 -24.72 -1.19 -3.51
N VAL A 60 -24.72 -0.15 -2.67
CA VAL A 60 -23.64 0.07 -1.68
C VAL A 60 -23.69 -1.02 -0.60
N ALA A 61 -24.88 -1.35 -0.10
CA ALA A 61 -25.06 -2.40 0.90
C ALA A 61 -24.68 -3.78 0.37
N GLU A 62 -25.10 -4.14 -0.84
CA GLU A 62 -24.73 -5.39 -1.52
C GLU A 62 -23.22 -5.52 -1.67
N PHE A 63 -22.54 -4.44 -2.08
CA PHE A 63 -21.08 -4.43 -2.17
C PHE A 63 -20.42 -4.67 -0.81
N ILE A 64 -20.89 -3.97 0.24
CA ILE A 64 -20.36 -4.14 1.60
C ILE A 64 -20.57 -5.57 2.08
N MET A 65 -21.76 -6.14 1.89
CA MET A 65 -22.08 -7.52 2.26
C MET A 65 -21.24 -8.54 1.51
N HIS A 66 -21.05 -8.35 0.20
CA HIS A 66 -20.18 -9.19 -0.62
C HIS A 66 -18.75 -9.16 -0.09
N GLU A 67 -18.19 -7.97 0.14
CA GLU A 67 -16.85 -7.82 0.69
C GLU A 67 -16.71 -8.45 2.08
N GLN A 68 -17.70 -8.29 2.96
CA GLN A 68 -17.71 -8.88 4.30
C GLN A 68 -17.71 -10.41 4.30
N ARG A 69 -18.17 -11.09 3.24
CA ARG A 69 -18.09 -12.55 3.15
C ARG A 69 -16.66 -13.08 2.93
N PHE A 70 -15.76 -12.23 2.43
CA PHE A 70 -14.37 -12.60 2.13
C PHE A 70 -13.40 -11.89 3.08
N SER A 71 -12.71 -10.86 2.59
CA SER A 71 -11.71 -10.11 3.36
C SER A 71 -12.26 -8.91 4.11
N GLY A 72 -13.50 -8.48 3.83
CA GLY A 72 -14.12 -7.27 4.32
C GLY A 72 -14.33 -7.21 5.84
N THR A 73 -14.36 -8.36 6.52
CA THR A 73 -14.63 -8.48 7.96
C THR A 73 -13.66 -7.68 8.83
N MET A 74 -12.40 -7.52 8.41
CA MET A 74 -11.40 -6.75 9.17
C MET A 74 -11.32 -5.28 8.77
N HIS A 75 -11.96 -4.88 7.67
CA HIS A 75 -11.82 -3.54 7.13
C HIS A 75 -12.75 -2.55 7.83
N GLY A 76 -12.18 -1.44 8.33
CA GLY A 76 -12.98 -0.33 8.84
C GLY A 76 -13.67 0.46 7.73
N TYR A 77 -14.65 1.29 8.10
CA TYR A 77 -15.44 2.08 7.14
C TYR A 77 -14.63 2.98 6.21
N ARG A 78 -13.47 3.49 6.66
CA ARG A 78 -12.56 4.28 5.80
C ARG A 78 -12.00 3.45 4.65
N TRP A 79 -11.64 2.20 4.94
CA TRP A 79 -11.06 1.29 3.96
C TRP A 79 -12.14 0.73 3.04
N MET A 80 -13.32 0.42 3.58
CA MET A 80 -14.49 0.05 2.79
C MET A 80 -14.92 1.16 1.83
N TYR A 81 -14.92 2.42 2.28
CA TYR A 81 -15.14 3.59 1.42
C TYR A 81 -14.12 3.70 0.30
N TYR A 82 -12.84 3.41 0.57
CA TYR A 82 -11.81 3.41 -0.46
C TYR A 82 -12.04 2.29 -1.49
N LYS A 83 -12.41 1.08 -1.06
CA LYS A 83 -12.77 -0.03 -1.95
C LYS A 83 -13.94 0.31 -2.88
N LEU A 84 -15.00 0.90 -2.32
CA LEU A 84 -16.14 1.40 -3.10
C LEU A 84 -15.67 2.39 -4.17
N LYS A 85 -14.81 3.35 -3.80
CA LYS A 85 -14.24 4.32 -4.73
C LYS A 85 -13.40 3.68 -5.83
N CYS A 86 -12.54 2.70 -5.51
CA CYS A 86 -11.74 1.97 -6.49
C CYS A 86 -12.59 1.16 -7.48
N ARG A 87 -13.78 0.71 -7.04
CA ARG A 87 -14.76 0.02 -7.88
C ARG A 87 -15.71 0.97 -8.62
N GLY A 88 -15.49 2.28 -8.51
CA GLY A 88 -16.32 3.31 -9.16
C GLY A 88 -17.68 3.56 -8.49
N ILE A 89 -17.94 2.96 -7.33
CA ILE A 89 -19.19 3.13 -6.57
C ILE A 89 -19.10 4.44 -5.77
N ARG A 90 -20.10 5.30 -5.94
CA ARG A 90 -20.13 6.65 -5.34
C ARG A 90 -21.07 6.63 -4.14
N ALA A 91 -20.53 6.49 -2.94
CA ALA A 91 -21.28 6.53 -1.68
C ALA A 91 -20.78 7.65 -0.77
N ARG A 92 -21.64 8.17 0.13
CA ARG A 92 -21.16 9.07 1.19
C ARG A 92 -20.31 8.29 2.18
N LYS A 93 -19.19 8.86 2.62
CA LYS A 93 -18.36 8.22 3.66
C LYS A 93 -19.16 7.95 4.94
N GLU A 94 -20.08 8.86 5.28
CA GLU A 94 -20.97 8.74 6.42
C GLU A 94 -22.04 7.66 6.22
N GLU A 95 -22.58 7.55 5.01
CA GLU A 95 -23.51 6.49 4.62
C GLU A 95 -22.86 5.11 4.71
N VAL A 96 -21.62 4.95 4.23
CA VAL A 96 -20.85 3.70 4.40
C VAL A 96 -20.64 3.38 5.89
N ARG A 97 -20.36 4.39 6.73
CA ARG A 97 -20.20 4.21 8.18
C ARG A 97 -21.50 3.69 8.83
N LEU A 98 -22.64 4.30 8.47
CA LEU A 98 -23.95 3.91 8.98
C LEU A 98 -24.34 2.52 8.48
N LEU A 99 -24.20 2.24 7.18
CA LEU A 99 -24.48 0.93 6.59
C LEU A 99 -23.66 -0.17 7.26
N MET A 100 -22.36 0.05 7.51
CA MET A 100 -21.54 -0.93 8.20
C MET A 100 -21.96 -1.17 9.65
N ARG A 101 -22.45 -0.14 10.35
CA ARG A 101 -23.00 -0.29 11.71
C ARG A 101 -24.31 -1.08 11.71
N VAL A 102 -25.13 -0.93 10.66
CA VAL A 102 -26.38 -1.69 10.51
C VAL A 102 -26.10 -3.14 10.10
N LEU A 103 -25.20 -3.35 9.15
CA LEU A 103 -24.88 -4.68 8.60
C LEU A 103 -24.03 -5.53 9.56
N ASP A 104 -23.18 -4.90 10.37
CA ASP A 104 -22.22 -5.60 11.24
C ASP A 104 -21.91 -4.80 12.52
N PRO A 105 -22.89 -4.66 13.43
CA PRO A 105 -22.72 -3.91 14.66
C PRO A 105 -21.62 -4.49 15.55
N ASN A 106 -21.52 -5.82 15.63
CA ASN A 106 -20.55 -6.52 16.46
C ASN A 106 -19.11 -6.18 16.08
N ASN A 107 -18.73 -6.25 14.79
CA ASN A 107 -17.35 -5.90 14.40
C ASN A 107 -17.07 -4.40 14.51
N VAL A 108 -18.10 -3.54 14.39
CA VAL A 108 -17.93 -2.10 14.65
C VAL A 108 -17.61 -1.86 16.13
N ASP A 109 -18.36 -2.49 17.03
CA ASP A 109 -18.17 -2.34 18.48
C ASP A 109 -16.85 -2.97 18.96
N LEU A 110 -16.48 -4.14 18.42
CA LEU A 110 -15.18 -4.76 18.68
C LEU A 110 -14.02 -3.83 18.33
N ARG A 111 -14.09 -3.10 17.21
CA ARG A 111 -13.06 -2.13 16.83
C ARG A 111 -13.08 -0.87 17.70
N GLN A 112 -14.27 -0.43 18.11
CA GLN A 112 -14.42 0.71 19.04
C GLN A 112 -13.93 0.39 20.45
N SER A 113 -13.88 -0.89 20.84
CA SER A 113 -13.39 -1.28 22.16
C SER A 113 -11.88 -1.03 22.36
N HIS A 114 -11.12 -0.76 21.29
CA HIS A 114 -9.66 -0.60 21.33
C HIS A 114 -8.90 -1.77 22.00
N ARG A 115 -9.52 -2.96 22.06
CA ARG A 115 -8.92 -4.14 22.68
C ARG A 115 -7.99 -4.85 21.69
N LEU A 116 -6.79 -5.17 22.16
CA LEU A 116 -5.87 -6.02 21.41
C LEU A 116 -6.45 -7.42 21.33
N HIS A 117 -6.81 -7.84 20.12
CA HIS A 117 -7.14 -9.23 19.84
C HIS A 117 -5.84 -10.02 19.69
N TRP A 118 -5.65 -11.01 20.57
CA TRP A 118 -4.57 -11.98 20.43
C TRP A 118 -4.81 -12.79 19.16
N ARG A 119 -3.89 -12.67 18.20
CA ARG A 119 -3.87 -13.55 17.03
C ARG A 119 -3.07 -14.78 17.41
N MET A 120 -3.64 -15.97 17.26
CA MET A 120 -2.87 -17.21 17.36
C MET A 120 -1.85 -17.22 16.21
N TYR A 121 -0.58 -17.05 16.56
CA TYR A 121 0.51 -17.06 15.60
C TYR A 121 0.98 -18.51 15.41
N LEU A 122 0.49 -19.17 14.36
CA LEU A 122 0.89 -20.53 14.02
C LEU A 122 1.92 -20.52 12.89
N SER A 123 3.13 -21.00 13.18
CA SER A 123 4.17 -21.27 12.18
C SER A 123 4.34 -22.78 12.04
N LYS A 124 4.49 -23.29 10.81
CA LYS A 124 4.55 -24.74 10.54
C LYS A 124 5.88 -25.40 10.93
N GLY A 125 6.90 -24.62 11.25
CA GLY A 125 8.23 -25.09 11.65
C GLY A 125 9.31 -24.01 11.54
N PRO A 126 10.56 -24.31 11.92
CA PRO A 126 11.69 -23.40 11.74
C PRO A 126 11.85 -23.01 10.27
N ASN A 127 12.24 -21.76 9.99
CA ASN A 127 12.41 -21.23 8.63
C ASN A 127 11.12 -21.27 7.78
N TYR A 128 9.95 -21.43 8.40
CA TYR A 128 8.70 -21.32 7.65
C TYR A 128 8.37 -19.86 7.30
N ILE A 129 8.48 -18.96 8.28
CA ILE A 129 8.26 -17.51 8.10
C ILE A 129 9.37 -16.76 8.83
N TRP A 130 10.08 -15.87 8.14
CA TRP A 130 10.96 -14.88 8.74
C TRP A 130 10.27 -13.51 8.76
N HIS A 131 10.35 -12.80 9.90
CA HIS A 131 9.86 -11.43 10.03
C HIS A 131 11.04 -10.48 10.02
N MET A 132 11.05 -9.55 9.09
CA MET A 132 12.01 -8.46 9.00
C MET A 132 11.35 -7.17 9.47
N ASP A 133 12.03 -6.44 10.34
CA ASP A 133 11.56 -5.16 10.85
C ASP A 133 12.73 -4.17 11.00
N SER A 134 12.43 -2.88 10.81
CA SER A 134 13.38 -1.78 10.95
C SER A 134 12.99 -0.92 12.15
N TYR A 135 13.97 -0.60 12.99
CA TYR A 135 13.83 0.26 14.14
C TYR A 135 14.45 1.63 13.88
N ASP A 136 13.58 2.60 13.60
CA ASP A 136 13.99 3.94 13.14
C ASP A 136 13.95 5.02 14.24
N LYS A 137 13.72 4.66 15.50
CA LYS A 137 13.68 5.69 16.57
C LYS A 137 15.03 6.37 16.78
N LEU A 138 16.12 5.73 16.37
CA LEU A 138 17.48 6.27 16.43
C LEU A 138 17.91 6.93 15.11
N HIS A 139 17.01 7.01 14.12
CA HIS A 139 17.28 7.66 12.84
C HIS A 139 17.78 9.11 12.97
N PRO A 140 17.30 9.95 13.92
CA PRO A 140 17.85 11.29 14.14
C PRO A 140 19.34 11.32 14.53
N TYR A 141 19.86 10.21 15.07
CA TYR A 141 21.27 10.04 15.42
C TYR A 141 22.08 9.34 14.31
N GLY A 142 21.47 9.12 13.14
CA GLY A 142 22.09 8.40 12.03
C GLY A 142 22.20 6.90 12.26
N ILE A 143 21.40 6.32 13.16
CA ILE A 143 21.44 4.89 13.47
C ILE A 143 20.08 4.27 13.15
N CYS A 144 20.06 3.36 12.20
CA CYS A 144 18.90 2.55 11.84
C CYS A 144 19.24 1.10 12.17
N ILE A 145 18.39 0.42 12.94
CA ILE A 145 18.64 -0.98 13.31
C ILE A 145 17.66 -1.84 12.53
N ASN A 146 18.17 -2.78 11.73
CA ASN A 146 17.35 -3.76 11.03
C ASN A 146 17.52 -5.13 11.68
N GLY A 147 16.41 -5.78 11.99
CA GLY A 147 16.38 -7.09 12.62
C GLY A 147 15.50 -8.07 11.86
N CYS A 148 15.86 -9.35 11.94
CA CYS A 148 15.03 -10.44 11.45
C CYS A 148 14.91 -11.55 12.48
N ILE A 149 13.70 -12.10 12.62
CA ILE A 149 13.36 -13.14 13.59
C ILE A 149 12.61 -14.28 12.89
N ASP A 150 12.96 -15.52 13.24
CA ASP A 150 12.19 -16.70 12.83
C ASP A 150 10.84 -16.77 13.56
N GLY A 151 9.77 -16.89 12.80
CA GLY A 151 8.40 -16.90 13.30
C GLY A 151 8.05 -18.14 14.13
N PHE A 152 8.79 -19.25 14.01
CA PHE A 152 8.58 -20.45 14.81
C PHE A 152 9.41 -20.44 16.10
N SER A 153 10.72 -20.41 15.97
CA SER A 153 11.65 -20.50 17.10
C SER A 153 11.84 -19.19 17.86
N ARG A 154 11.40 -18.06 17.30
CA ARG A 154 11.72 -16.70 17.78
C ARG A 154 13.21 -16.40 17.84
N LYS A 155 14.04 -17.20 17.17
CA LYS A 155 15.48 -16.97 17.04
C LYS A 155 15.73 -15.73 16.19
N MET A 156 16.64 -14.89 16.66
CA MET A 156 17.16 -13.75 15.90
C MET A 156 18.06 -14.27 14.78
N ILE A 157 17.69 -14.00 13.53
CA ILE A 157 18.45 -14.40 12.34
C ILE A 157 19.57 -13.37 12.10
N TRP A 158 19.25 -12.08 12.15
CA TRP A 158 20.25 -11.01 12.16
C TRP A 158 19.74 -9.80 12.93
N LEU A 159 20.69 -8.94 13.34
CA LEU A 159 20.43 -7.63 13.92
C LEU A 159 21.60 -6.70 13.59
N ASN A 160 21.41 -5.84 12.60
CA ASN A 160 22.47 -5.00 12.06
C ASN A 160 22.10 -3.53 12.17
N ALA A 161 23.07 -2.71 12.56
CA ALA A 161 22.94 -1.25 12.59
C ALA A 161 23.55 -0.64 11.32
N TYR A 162 22.85 0.32 10.72
CA TYR A 162 23.29 1.02 9.52
C TYR A 162 22.87 2.50 9.54
N CYS A 163 23.47 3.32 8.69
CA CYS A 163 23.15 4.74 8.62
C CYS A 163 21.91 5.06 7.77
N THR A 164 21.37 4.07 7.04
CA THR A 164 20.19 4.22 6.19
C THR A 164 19.24 3.04 6.35
N SER A 165 17.98 3.33 6.68
CA SER A 165 16.89 2.34 6.74
C SER A 165 16.24 2.09 5.37
N SER A 166 16.46 3.00 4.41
CA SER A 166 15.73 3.06 3.14
C SER A 166 16.39 2.36 1.95
N ASN A 167 17.59 1.77 2.12
CA ASN A 167 18.31 1.13 1.02
C ASN A 167 18.06 -0.39 0.99
N PRO A 168 17.26 -0.89 0.03
CA PRO A 168 16.93 -2.32 -0.04
C PRO A 168 18.11 -3.22 -0.42
N ARG A 169 19.20 -2.67 -0.97
CA ARG A 169 20.43 -3.45 -1.21
C ARG A 169 21.07 -3.89 0.10
N VAL A 170 20.98 -3.06 1.13
CA VAL A 170 21.54 -3.36 2.46
C VAL A 170 20.74 -4.48 3.12
N ILE A 171 19.41 -4.37 3.10
CA ILE A 171 18.50 -5.41 3.62
C ILE A 171 18.65 -6.72 2.84
N GLY A 172 18.74 -6.66 1.51
CA GLY A 172 19.01 -7.82 0.67
C GLY A 172 20.37 -8.47 0.94
N GLY A 173 21.39 -7.67 1.29
CA GLY A 173 22.70 -8.15 1.73
C GLY A 173 22.60 -8.98 3.00
N TYR A 174 21.92 -8.46 4.04
CA TYR A 174 21.71 -9.17 5.30
C TYR A 174 20.94 -10.48 5.11
N TYR A 175 19.95 -10.48 4.23
CA TYR A 175 19.22 -11.70 3.87
C TYR A 175 20.14 -12.75 3.24
N LEU A 176 20.96 -12.35 2.26
CA LEU A 176 21.87 -13.27 1.57
C LEU A 176 22.97 -13.81 2.48
N GLU A 177 23.47 -12.98 3.40
CA GLU A 177 24.43 -13.38 4.42
C GLU A 177 23.81 -14.42 5.37
N ALA A 178 22.61 -14.15 5.89
CA ALA A 178 21.90 -15.08 6.76
C ALA A 178 21.61 -16.42 6.07
N VAL A 179 21.20 -16.43 4.80
CA VAL A 179 20.95 -17.69 4.07
C VAL A 179 22.24 -18.51 3.93
N LYS A 180 23.40 -17.86 3.75
CA LYS A 180 24.70 -18.54 3.69
C LYS A 180 25.10 -19.11 5.05
N ASP A 181 24.94 -18.32 6.12
CA ASP A 181 25.39 -18.70 7.46
C ASP A 181 24.54 -19.81 8.07
N PHE A 182 23.21 -19.74 7.89
CA PHE A 182 22.30 -20.76 8.42
C PHE A 182 22.13 -21.97 7.50
N GLY A 183 22.66 -21.92 6.27
CA GLY A 183 22.51 -23.00 5.28
C GLY A 183 21.06 -23.31 4.92
N GLY A 184 20.14 -22.34 5.11
CA GLY A 184 18.71 -22.52 4.96
C GLY A 184 18.00 -21.23 4.55
N CYS A 185 16.92 -21.36 3.78
CA CYS A 185 16.15 -20.25 3.23
C CYS A 185 14.72 -20.30 3.80
N PRO A 186 14.12 -19.16 4.19
CA PRO A 186 12.74 -19.15 4.63
C PRO A 186 11.79 -19.46 3.48
N LEU A 187 10.69 -20.16 3.78
CA LEU A 187 9.62 -20.32 2.79
C LEU A 187 8.90 -18.98 2.52
N ILE A 188 8.76 -18.16 3.57
CA ILE A 188 8.07 -16.88 3.52
C ILE A 188 8.91 -15.84 4.25
N VAL A 189 9.10 -14.69 3.62
CA VAL A 189 9.65 -13.50 4.27
C VAL A 189 8.56 -12.46 4.40
N ARG A 190 8.28 -12.00 5.62
CA ARG A 190 7.32 -10.95 5.92
C ARG A 190 8.06 -9.68 6.36
N ALA A 191 7.74 -8.57 5.72
CA ALA A 191 8.19 -7.24 6.12
C ALA A 191 7.01 -6.28 6.10
N ASP A 192 7.02 -5.29 6.98
CA ASP A 192 6.03 -4.22 6.98
C ASP A 192 6.21 -3.31 5.77
N ARG A 193 5.10 -2.75 5.29
CA ARG A 193 5.08 -1.83 4.15
C ARG A 193 5.53 -0.43 4.58
N GLY A 194 6.82 -0.29 4.89
CA GLY A 194 7.52 0.98 4.87
C GLY A 194 7.86 1.41 3.44
N THR A 195 8.05 2.72 3.22
CA THR A 195 8.57 3.30 1.96
C THR A 195 9.92 2.72 1.52
N GLU A 196 10.61 2.05 2.45
CA GLU A 196 11.95 1.49 2.39
C GLU A 196 12.06 0.22 1.53
N ASN A 197 10.94 -0.48 1.32
CA ASN A 197 10.90 -1.72 0.52
C ASN A 197 10.58 -1.48 -0.96
N GLY A 198 10.64 -0.23 -1.43
CA GLY A 198 10.21 0.19 -2.77
C GLY A 198 10.96 -0.47 -3.95
N TYR A 199 12.20 -0.91 -3.78
CA TYR A 199 12.98 -1.60 -4.82
C TYR A 199 13.08 -3.13 -4.66
N VAL A 200 12.36 -3.74 -3.72
CA VAL A 200 12.02 -5.18 -3.82
C VAL A 200 10.85 -5.38 -4.81
N ASN A 201 10.78 -4.52 -5.83
CA ASN A 201 9.78 -4.49 -6.91
C ASN A 201 10.39 -4.72 -8.29
N PHE A 202 11.66 -5.12 -8.40
CA PHE A 202 12.23 -5.58 -9.67
C PHE A 202 12.85 -6.96 -9.45
N ASN A 203 12.24 -7.96 -10.10
CA ASN A 203 12.61 -9.38 -10.15
C ASN A 203 11.88 -10.34 -9.20
N VAL A 204 10.59 -10.11 -8.90
CA VAL A 204 9.64 -11.22 -8.69
C VAL A 204 8.30 -10.83 -9.31
N SER A 205 7.84 -11.61 -10.27
CA SER A 205 6.67 -11.34 -11.12
C SER A 205 5.42 -11.05 -10.30
N PHE A 206 4.86 -9.85 -10.50
CA PHE A 206 3.50 -9.50 -10.12
C PHE A 206 2.53 -10.31 -10.98
N ALA A 207 1.89 -11.33 -10.39
CA ALA A 207 0.72 -11.95 -10.97
C ALA A 207 -0.41 -11.94 -9.94
N GLY A 208 -1.47 -11.22 -10.28
CA GLY A 208 -2.85 -11.56 -9.90
C GLY A 208 -3.19 -11.57 -8.41
N MET A 209 -3.75 -10.44 -7.94
CA MET A 209 -4.95 -10.36 -7.11
C MET A 209 -5.40 -11.67 -6.41
N GLU A 210 -5.02 -11.85 -5.14
CA GLU A 210 -5.87 -12.41 -4.08
C GLU A 210 -5.19 -12.27 -2.70
N LEU A 211 -5.87 -11.56 -1.81
CA LEU A 211 -5.96 -11.76 -0.35
C LEU A 211 -4.69 -11.84 0.52
N ILE A 212 -4.76 -11.06 1.61
CA ILE A 212 -3.84 -10.95 2.77
C ILE A 212 -2.65 -10.01 2.49
N HIS A 213 -2.73 -8.78 3.02
CA HIS A 213 -1.56 -7.90 3.18
C HIS A 213 -0.56 -8.55 4.15
N SER A 214 0.25 -9.44 3.60
CA SER A 214 1.56 -9.85 4.04
C SER A 214 2.29 -10.05 2.71
N VAL A 215 3.36 -9.31 2.48
CA VAL A 215 4.22 -9.61 1.34
C VAL A 215 4.73 -11.02 1.59
N VAL A 216 4.21 -12.00 0.84
CA VAL A 216 4.63 -13.39 0.88
C VAL A 216 5.45 -13.59 -0.39
N ILE A 217 6.76 -13.50 -0.26
CA ILE A 217 7.67 -13.87 -1.34
C ILE A 217 8.02 -15.35 -1.12
N ALA A 218 7.53 -16.22 -2.00
CA ALA A 218 8.04 -17.57 -2.12
C ALA A 218 9.36 -17.51 -2.90
N VAL A 219 10.49 -17.70 -2.21
CA VAL A 219 11.80 -17.78 -2.89
C VAL A 219 12.00 -19.22 -3.34
N SER A 220 11.86 -19.49 -4.64
CA SER A 220 12.28 -20.77 -5.23
C SER A 220 13.80 -20.84 -5.31
N CYS A 221 14.38 -21.94 -4.84
CA CYS A 221 15.83 -22.16 -4.71
C CYS A 221 16.63 -22.02 -6.03
N THR A 222 15.98 -21.98 -7.19
CA THR A 222 16.62 -21.95 -8.51
C THR A 222 17.08 -20.55 -8.94
N GLY A 223 16.51 -19.46 -8.42
CA GLY A 223 16.86 -18.09 -8.83
C GLY A 223 18.08 -17.48 -8.13
N ALA A 224 18.40 -17.94 -6.92
CA ALA A 224 19.49 -17.36 -6.11
C ALA A 224 20.88 -17.58 -6.73
N ALA A 225 21.09 -18.70 -7.43
CA ALA A 225 22.36 -19.03 -8.07
C ALA A 225 22.68 -18.13 -9.28
N GLN A 226 21.66 -17.70 -10.02
CA GLN A 226 21.82 -16.83 -11.20
C GLN A 226 22.20 -15.39 -10.78
N ILE A 227 21.59 -14.88 -9.71
CA ILE A 227 21.86 -13.54 -9.16
C ILE A 227 23.28 -13.43 -8.59
N ILE A 228 23.82 -14.52 -8.02
CA ILE A 228 25.22 -14.58 -7.55
C ILE A 228 26.24 -14.43 -8.70
N LYS A 229 25.91 -14.88 -9.91
CA LYS A 229 26.76 -14.69 -11.10
C LYS A 229 26.74 -13.25 -11.61
N GLU A 230 25.58 -12.60 -11.63
CA GLU A 230 25.43 -11.24 -12.14
C GLU A 230 26.00 -10.17 -11.19
N LEU A 231 25.90 -10.36 -9.87
CA LEU A 231 26.46 -9.41 -8.89
C LEU A 231 28.00 -9.46 -8.81
N LYS A 232 28.64 -10.58 -9.18
CA LYS A 232 30.11 -10.67 -9.28
C LYS A 232 30.67 -9.91 -10.49
N ALA A 233 29.87 -9.66 -11.53
CA ALA A 233 30.33 -8.96 -12.74
C ALA A 233 30.37 -7.42 -12.60
N GLY A 234 29.63 -6.84 -11.65
CA GLY A 234 29.52 -5.38 -11.48
C GLY A 234 30.35 -4.76 -10.35
N GLY A 235 31.07 -5.57 -9.57
CA GLY A 235 31.68 -5.18 -8.29
C GLY A 235 33.16 -4.76 -8.33
N ALA A 236 33.65 -4.18 -9.44
CA ALA A 236 35.05 -3.77 -9.57
C ALA A 236 35.20 -2.31 -10.01
N SER A 237 34.60 -1.36 -9.29
CA SER A 237 34.99 0.05 -9.37
C SER A 237 34.38 0.87 -8.23
N CYS A 238 34.92 0.76 -7.01
CA CYS A 238 34.88 1.85 -6.02
C CYS A 238 35.76 1.52 -4.81
N ALA A 239 37.06 1.37 -5.04
CA ALA A 239 38.06 1.39 -3.97
C ALA A 239 39.32 2.05 -4.53
N ARG A 240 39.38 3.38 -4.42
CA ARG A 240 40.60 4.20 -4.36
C ARG A 240 40.20 5.68 -4.31
N ASN A 241 40.36 6.27 -3.13
CA ASN A 241 41.08 7.52 -2.89
C ASN A 241 40.71 8.04 -1.49
N VAL A 242 41.58 7.70 -0.53
CA VAL A 242 42.04 8.64 0.49
C VAL A 242 43.06 9.55 -0.18
#